data_AF-A0A917VPF8-F1
#
_entry.id   AF-A0A917VPF8-F1
#
_cell.length_a   1.000
_cell.length_b   1.000
_cell.length_c   1.000
_cell.angle_alpha   90.00
_cell.angle_beta   90.00
_cell.angle_gamma   90.00
#
_symmetry.space_group_name_H-M   'P 1'
#
loop_
_entity.id
_entity.type
_entity.pdbx_description
1 polymer ?
#
loop_
_entity_poly.entity_id
_entity_poly.type
_entity_poly.pdbx_seq_one_letter_code
_entity_poly.pdbx_strand_id
1 'polypeptide(L)'
;MAVQRRKWVSTLTSDPVIVRLLGAHEPFRVFMSRLYAVLLDERDDDNLARVSAAVLSAAIAGAVVNPLVTDLDDDTLRSTLIQLTERMLDLPV
;
A
#
# COMPACT_ATOMS: atom_id res chain seq x y z
N MET A 1 13.04 -8.00 2.11
CA MET A 1 12.36 -8.96 1.19
C MET A 1 11.50 -8.26 0.13
N ALA A 2 10.48 -7.46 0.50
CA ALA A 2 9.64 -6.74 -0.48
C ALA A 2 10.41 -5.68 -1.30
N VAL A 3 11.24 -4.86 -0.64
CA VAL A 3 12.02 -3.78 -1.26
C VAL A 3 12.99 -4.32 -2.33
N GLN A 4 13.75 -5.37 -2.00
CA GLN A 4 14.69 -6.02 -2.93
C GLN A 4 14.04 -6.58 -4.20
N ARG A 5 12.73 -6.88 -4.18
CA ARG A 5 11.99 -7.45 -5.32
C ARG A 5 11.01 -6.47 -5.94
N ARG A 6 11.05 -5.18 -5.57
CA ARG A 6 10.05 -4.16 -5.94
C ARG A 6 9.83 -4.03 -7.46
N LYS A 7 10.88 -4.20 -8.27
CA LYS A 7 10.78 -4.14 -9.75
C LYS A 7 9.91 -5.27 -10.32
N TRP A 8 10.12 -6.51 -9.86
CA TRP A 8 9.34 -7.67 -10.31
C TRP A 8 7.92 -7.66 -9.75
N VAL A 9 7.78 -7.25 -8.49
CA VAL A 9 6.47 -7.10 -7.86
C VAL A 9 5.66 -6.02 -8.56
N SER A 10 6.26 -4.87 -8.90
CA SER A 10 5.61 -3.78 -9.64
C SER A 10 5.03 -4.27 -10.97
N THR A 11 5.78 -5.03 -11.76
CA THR A 11 5.29 -5.57 -13.04
C THR A 11 4.07 -6.46 -12.85
N LEU A 12 4.07 -7.32 -11.84
CA LEU A 12 2.96 -8.24 -11.56
C LEU A 12 1.74 -7.51 -10.97
N THR A 13 1.95 -6.52 -10.10
CA THR A 13 0.85 -5.78 -9.46
C THR A 13 0.24 -4.72 -10.37
N SER A 14 0.93 -4.35 -11.45
CA SER A 14 0.43 -3.43 -12.48
C SER A 14 -0.19 -4.14 -13.69
N ASP A 15 -0.09 -5.47 -13.78
CA ASP A 15 -0.70 -6.25 -14.85
C ASP A 15 -2.23 -6.39 -14.59
N PRO A 16 -3.10 -5.86 -15.48
CA PRO A 16 -4.56 -5.91 -15.28
C PRO A 16 -5.14 -7.33 -15.20
N VAL A 17 -4.49 -8.31 -15.84
CA VAL A 17 -4.88 -9.72 -15.79
C VAL A 17 -4.56 -10.31 -14.43
N ILE A 18 -3.37 -10.04 -13.90
CA ILE A 18 -2.95 -10.52 -12.56
C ILE A 18 -3.80 -9.87 -11.47
N VAL A 19 -4.07 -8.56 -11.56
CA VAL A 19 -4.96 -7.86 -10.62
C VAL A 19 -6.35 -8.49 -10.61
N ARG A 20 -6.91 -8.80 -11.78
CA ARG A 20 -8.23 -9.43 -11.90
C ARG A 20 -8.23 -10.88 -11.41
N LEU A 21 -7.16 -11.63 -11.67
CA LEU A 21 -6.99 -13.01 -11.20
C LEU A 21 -6.94 -13.07 -9.67
N LEU A 22 -6.12 -12.21 -9.05
CA LEU A 22 -6.01 -12.12 -7.59
C LEU A 22 -7.31 -11.62 -6.97
N GLY A 23 -7.98 -10.64 -7.59
CA GLY A 23 -9.29 -10.15 -7.15
C GLY A 23 -10.40 -11.20 -7.22
N ALA A 24 -10.33 -12.15 -8.16
CA ALA A 24 -11.28 -13.26 -8.26
C ALA A 24 -10.99 -14.40 -7.27
N HIS A 25 -9.78 -14.47 -6.70
CA HIS A 25 -9.36 -15.55 -5.82
C HIS A 25 -9.79 -15.32 -4.36
N GLU A 26 -10.81 -16.07 -3.91
CA GLU A 26 -11.40 -15.94 -2.56
C GLU A 26 -10.36 -15.99 -1.42
N PRO A 27 -9.40 -16.93 -1.37
CA PRO A 27 -8.39 -16.96 -0.30
C PRO A 27 -7.56 -15.67 -0.21
N PHE A 28 -7.23 -15.07 -1.36
CA PHE A 28 -6.49 -13.82 -1.39
C PHE A 28 -7.34 -12.65 -0.89
N ARG A 29 -8.63 -12.60 -1.25
CA ARG A 29 -9.55 -11.58 -0.72
C ARG A 29 -9.71 -11.67 0.80
N VAL A 30 -9.88 -12.87 1.34
CA VAL A 30 -9.99 -13.12 2.79
C VAL A 30 -8.70 -12.76 3.52
N PHE A 31 -7.54 -13.03 2.90
CA PHE A 31 -6.26 -12.62 3.46
C PHE A 31 -6.13 -11.09 3.50
N MET A 32 -6.43 -10.41 2.40
CA MET A 32 -6.36 -8.94 2.32
C MET A 32 -7.34 -8.27 3.28
N SER A 33 -8.56 -8.81 3.45
CA SER A 33 -9.52 -8.24 4.40
C SER A 33 -9.05 -8.34 5.85
N ARG A 34 -8.43 -9.46 6.25
CA ARG A 34 -7.84 -9.64 7.58
C ARG A 34 -6.62 -8.76 7.79
N LEU A 35 -5.76 -8.66 6.77
CA LEU A 35 -4.60 -7.77 6.82
C LEU A 35 -5.04 -6.31 7.03
N TYR A 36 -6.04 -5.85 6.27
CA TYR A 36 -6.57 -4.50 6.44
C TYR A 36 -7.29 -4.31 7.78
N ALA A 37 -8.02 -5.30 8.28
CA ALA A 37 -8.65 -5.22 9.61
C ALA A 37 -7.60 -5.07 10.74
N VAL A 38 -6.49 -5.80 10.66
CA VAL A 38 -5.36 -5.67 11.61
C VAL A 38 -4.70 -4.29 11.50
N LEU A 39 -4.58 -3.75 10.29
CA LEU A 39 -3.98 -2.44 10.06
C LEU A 39 -4.89 -1.27 10.46
N LEU A 40 -6.21 -1.49 10.55
CA LEU A 40 -7.20 -0.45 10.79
C LEU A 40 -7.80 -0.41 12.19
N ASP A 41 -7.46 -1.37 13.04
CA ASP A 41 -8.14 -1.66 14.30
C ASP A 41 -9.62 -2.03 14.06
N GLU A 42 -10.08 -3.16 14.62
CA GLU A 42 -11.42 -3.73 14.39
C GLU A 42 -12.58 -2.89 14.96
N ARG A 43 -12.31 -1.64 15.39
CA ARG A 43 -13.23 -0.81 16.16
C ARG A 43 -14.04 0.18 15.33
N ASP A 44 -13.59 0.52 14.13
CA ASP A 44 -14.33 1.39 13.22
C ASP A 44 -14.94 0.59 12.07
N ASP A 45 -16.20 0.21 12.24
CA ASP A 45 -17.12 -0.25 11.17
C ASP A 45 -17.48 0.90 10.20
N ASP A 46 -16.60 1.90 10.08
CA ASP A 46 -16.78 3.07 9.24
C ASP A 46 -16.22 2.81 7.83
N ASN A 47 -17.11 2.86 6.84
CA ASN A 47 -16.72 2.78 5.44
C ASN A 47 -15.70 3.86 5.06
N LEU A 48 -15.73 5.03 5.72
CA LEU A 48 -14.75 6.09 5.49
C LEU A 48 -13.36 5.67 5.98
N ALA A 49 -13.23 5.07 7.16
CA ALA A 49 -11.95 4.56 7.68
C ALA A 49 -11.37 3.49 6.73
N ARG A 50 -12.22 2.55 6.29
CA ARG A 50 -11.82 1.47 5.37
C ARG A 50 -11.39 1.98 4.00
N VAL A 51 -12.12 2.94 3.43
CA VAL A 51 -11.76 3.56 2.14
C VAL A 51 -10.49 4.41 2.29
N SER A 52 -10.36 5.17 3.36
CA SER A 52 -9.17 6.00 3.63
C SER A 52 -7.92 5.16 3.72
N ALA A 53 -7.99 4.00 4.38
CA ALA A 53 -6.91 3.04 4.46
C ALA A 53 -6.51 2.45 3.12
N ALA A 54 -7.50 2.08 2.29
CA ALA A 54 -7.27 1.54 0.96
C ALA A 54 -6.61 2.59 0.07
N VAL A 55 -7.06 3.85 0.13
CA VAL A 55 -6.47 4.98 -0.59
C VAL A 55 -5.03 5.22 -0.12
N LEU A 56 -4.78 5.27 1.18
CA LEU A 56 -3.43 5.47 1.73
C LEU A 56 -2.48 4.33 1.33
N SER A 57 -2.96 3.08 1.43
CA SER A 57 -2.19 1.89 1.04
C SER A 57 -1.86 1.91 -0.46
N ALA A 58 -2.82 2.26 -1.31
CA ALA A 58 -2.63 2.39 -2.75
C ALA A 58 -1.66 3.54 -3.09
N ALA A 59 -1.76 4.67 -2.41
CA ALA A 59 -0.87 5.82 -2.60
C ALA A 59 0.58 5.46 -2.26
N ILE A 60 0.82 4.78 -1.14
CA ILE A 60 2.16 4.33 -0.75
C ILE A 60 2.70 3.29 -1.75
N ALA A 61 1.90 2.28 -2.10
CA ALA A 61 2.31 1.26 -3.06
C ALA A 61 2.64 1.84 -4.43
N GLY A 62 1.82 2.78 -4.91
CA GLY A 62 2.02 3.49 -6.17
C GLY A 62 3.25 4.40 -6.13
N ALA A 63 3.48 5.11 -5.02
CA ALA A 63 4.63 5.99 -4.86
C ALA A 63 5.96 5.23 -4.95
N VAL A 64 6.08 4.06 -4.31
CA VAL A 64 7.32 3.25 -4.30
C VAL A 64 7.74 2.77 -5.70
N VAL A 65 6.79 2.62 -6.63
CA VAL A 65 7.05 2.14 -7.99
C VAL A 65 7.02 3.24 -9.03
N ASN A 66 6.78 4.49 -8.62
CA ASN A 66 6.59 5.61 -9.54
C ASN A 66 7.94 6.02 -10.20
N PRO A 67 8.00 6.21 -11.53
CA PRO A 67 9.21 6.67 -12.21
C PRO A 67 9.82 7.95 -11.63
N LEU A 68 8.99 8.84 -11.04
CA LEU A 68 9.41 10.11 -10.44
C LEU A 68 10.32 9.96 -9.21
N VAL A 69 10.41 8.78 -8.60
CA VAL A 69 11.25 8.54 -7.42
C VAL A 69 12.32 7.47 -7.66
N THR A 70 12.58 7.13 -8.92
CA THR A 70 13.50 6.04 -9.28
C THR A 70 14.97 6.34 -9.04
N ASP A 71 15.31 7.63 -8.91
CA ASP A 71 16.62 8.16 -8.58
C ASP A 71 16.89 8.24 -7.07
N LEU A 72 15.86 8.07 -6.23
CA LEU A 72 16.01 8.05 -4.78
C LEU A 72 16.49 6.68 -4.29
N ASP A 73 17.44 6.69 -3.35
CA ASP A 73 17.81 5.51 -2.59
C ASP A 73 16.69 5.07 -1.64
N ASP A 74 16.74 3.82 -1.20
CA ASP A 74 15.68 3.20 -0.40
C ASP A 74 15.47 3.87 0.97
N ASP A 75 16.52 4.41 1.59
CA ASP A 75 16.45 5.05 2.91
C ASP A 75 15.85 6.45 2.81
N THR A 76 16.25 7.22 1.79
CA THR A 76 15.67 8.53 1.48
C THR A 76 14.19 8.41 1.12
N LEU A 77 13.82 7.43 0.29
CA LEU A 77 12.43 7.20 -0.08
C LEU A 77 11.58 6.78 1.13
N ARG A 78 12.09 5.88 1.97
CA ARG A 78 11.40 5.43 3.19
C ARG A 78 11.14 6.58 4.16
N SER A 79 12.16 7.36 4.49
CA SER A 79 12.04 8.47 5.44
C SER A 79 11.06 9.54 4.94
N THR A 80 11.09 9.85 3.65
CA THR A 80 10.17 10.79 3.01
C THR A 80 8.72 10.30 3.04
N LEU A 81 8.49 9.00 2.76
CA LEU A 81 7.15 8.41 2.81
C LEU A 81 6.56 8.38 4.24
N ILE A 82 7.40 8.14 5.25
CA ILE A 82 6.99 8.20 6.66
C ILE A 82 6.55 9.62 7.00
N GLN A 83 7.39 10.63 6.72
CA GLN A 83 7.04 12.03 6.98
C GLN A 83 5.76 12.47 6.25
N LEU A 84 5.58 12.06 4.98
CA LEU A 84 4.37 12.37 4.24
C LEU A 84 3.13 11.74 4.90
N THR A 85 3.24 10.47 5.32
CA THR A 85 2.15 9.73 5.95
C THR A 85 1.79 10.31 7.31
N GLU A 86 2.78 10.66 8.14
CA GLU A 86 2.58 11.34 9.42
C GLU A 86 1.84 12.67 9.25
N ARG A 87 2.24 13.48 8.26
CA ARG A 87 1.55 14.75 7.95
C ARG A 87 0.13 14.55 7.44
N MET A 88 -0.12 13.50 6.65
CA MET A 88 -1.47 13.18 6.17
C MET A 88 -2.40 12.68 7.28
N LEU A 89 -1.84 12.02 8.29
CA LEU A 89 -2.56 11.48 9.44
C LEU A 89 -2.58 12.45 10.64
N ASP A 90 -2.04 13.66 10.49
CA ASP A 90 -1.91 14.67 11.54
C ASP A 90 -1.23 14.13 12.81
N LEU A 91 -0.26 13.23 12.64
CA LEU A 91 0.53 12.65 13.72
C LEU A 91 1.66 13.62 14.14
N PRO A 92 2.01 13.68 15.43
CA PRO A 92 3.12 14.50 15.90
C PRO A 92 4.45 14.03 15.30
N VAL A 93 5.23 14.99 14.78
CA VAL A 93 6.55 14.80 14.14
C VAL A 93 7.68 14.70 15.17
#